data_AF-A0A7X3ML49-F1
#
_entry.id   AF-A0A7X3ML49-F1
#
_cell.length_a   1.000
_cell.length_b   1.000
_cell.length_c   1.000
_cell.angle_alpha   90.00
_cell.angle_beta   90.00
_cell.angle_gamma   90.00
#
_symmetry.space_group_name_H-M   'P 1'
#
loop_
_entity.id
_entity.type
_entity.pdbx_description
1 polymer ?
#
loop_
_entity_poly.entity_id
_entity_poly.type
_entity_poly.pdbx_seq_one_letter_code
_entity_poly.pdbx_strand_id
1 'polypeptide(L)'
;MTVLDVFSWLPAKEISIEELEQIFIKHLNGTYEGEYKVLLEIPDNADKNILSSSAELIGERKAVAYILKDGNVIAVVGYKE
;
A
#
# COMPACT_ATOMS: atom_id res chain seq x y z
N MET A 1 13.96 2.52 5.51
CA MET A 1 12.65 2.34 4.88
C MET A 1 12.32 3.59 4.07
N THR A 2 12.27 3.46 2.75
CA THR A 2 11.92 4.53 1.81
C THR A 2 10.79 4.04 0.92
N VAL A 3 9.69 4.79 0.87
CA VAL A 3 8.62 4.55 -0.11
C VAL A 3 9.11 5.02 -1.47
N LEU A 4 8.91 4.20 -2.50
CA LEU A 4 9.39 4.45 -3.85
C LEU A 4 8.24 4.70 -4.81
N ASP A 5 7.18 3.90 -4.70
CA ASP A 5 6.04 3.92 -5.61
C ASP A 5 4.75 3.68 -4.83
N VAL A 6 3.69 4.40 -5.21
CA VAL A 6 2.37 4.22 -4.64
C VAL A 6 1.35 4.19 -5.76
N PHE A 7 0.65 3.06 -5.88
CA PHE A 7 -0.50 2.91 -6.76
C PHE A 7 -1.77 3.05 -5.93
N SER A 8 -2.55 4.10 -6.16
CA SER A 8 -3.84 4.32 -5.48
C SER A 8 -4.99 4.10 -6.45
N TRP A 9 -6.02 3.39 -5.99
CA TRP A 9 -7.31 3.26 -6.66
C TRP A 9 -8.33 4.30 -6.18
N LEU A 10 -8.02 5.00 -5.09
CA LEU A 10 -8.80 6.16 -4.66
C LEU A 10 -8.28 7.44 -5.32
N PRO A 11 -9.17 8.34 -5.73
CA PRO A 11 -8.77 9.62 -6.29
C PRO A 11 -8.07 10.49 -5.24
N ALA A 12 -7.12 11.32 -5.69
CA ALA A 12 -6.33 12.20 -4.81
C ALA A 12 -7.16 13.16 -3.94
N LYS A 13 -8.42 13.42 -4.32
CA LYS A 13 -9.37 14.22 -3.53
C LYS A 13 -9.83 13.50 -2.25
N GLU A 14 -9.80 12.17 -2.23
CA GLU A 14 -10.22 11.34 -1.09
C GLU A 14 -9.03 11.00 -0.21
N ILE A 15 -7.91 10.61 -0.82
CA ILE A 15 -6.66 10.37 -0.12
C ILE A 15 -5.48 10.73 -1.02
N SER A 16 -4.58 11.56 -0.49
CA SER A 16 -3.35 11.91 -1.17
C SER A 16 -2.34 10.78 -1.09
N ILE A 17 -1.41 10.73 -2.05
CA ILE A 17 -0.28 9.80 -2.00
C ILE A 17 0.52 9.99 -0.71
N GLU A 18 0.78 11.23 -0.30
CA GLU A 18 1.51 11.55 0.94
C GLU A 18 0.82 10.98 2.19
N GLU A 19 -0.51 10.98 2.22
CA GLU A 19 -1.28 10.37 3.32
C GLU A 19 -1.12 8.84 3.34
N LEU A 20 -1.12 8.19 2.17
CA LEU A 20 -0.87 6.74 2.07
C LEU A 20 0.55 6.39 2.56
N GLU A 21 1.55 7.20 2.21
CA GLU A 21 2.91 7.03 2.71
C GLU A 21 2.99 7.18 4.23
N GLN A 22 2.31 8.20 4.78
CA GLN A 22 2.25 8.40 6.24
C GLN A 22 1.55 7.25 6.95
N ILE A 23 0.45 6.72 6.40
CA ILE A 23 -0.25 5.53 6.93
C ILE A 23 0.72 4.36 6.99
N PHE A 24 1.45 4.10 5.90
CA PHE A 24 2.42 3.03 5.83
C PHE A 24 3.56 3.19 6.87
N ILE A 25 4.17 4.38 6.94
CA ILE A 25 5.25 4.67 7.88
C ILE A 25 4.78 4.54 9.34
N LYS A 26 3.60 5.11 9.67
CA LYS A 26 3.03 5.00 11.02
C LYS A 26 2.69 3.56 11.38
N HIS A 27 2.24 2.76 10.41
CA HIS A 27 1.95 1.34 10.64
C HIS A 27 3.22 0.56 10.99
N LEU A 28 4.32 0.78 10.26
CA LEU A 28 5.61 0.17 10.58
C LEU A 28 6.14 0.59 11.95
N ASN A 29 5.89 1.84 12.34
CA ASN A 29 6.24 2.34 13.67
C ASN A 29 5.29 1.82 14.77
N GLY A 30 4.22 1.09 14.43
CA GLY A 30 3.22 0.60 15.37
C GLY A 30 2.36 1.69 16.00
N THR A 31 2.32 2.90 15.42
CA THR A 31 1.60 4.07 15.95
C THR A 31 0.36 4.44 15.13
N TYR A 32 0.00 3.62 14.14
CA TYR A 32 -1.16 3.86 13.31
C TYR A 32 -2.45 3.34 13.95
N GLU A 33 -3.37 4.24 14.30
CA GLU A 33 -4.68 3.92 14.92
C GLU A 33 -5.87 4.31 14.02
N GLY A 34 -5.66 4.39 12.71
CA GLY A 34 -6.72 4.78 11.77
C GLY A 34 -7.56 3.60 11.24
N GLU A 35 -8.51 3.93 10.37
CA GLU A 35 -9.43 2.98 9.72
C GLU A 35 -8.77 2.09 8.65
N TYR A 36 -7.56 2.43 8.23
CA TYR A 36 -6.85 1.73 7.17
C TYR A 36 -5.99 0.59 7.73
N LYS A 37 -5.96 -0.55 7.04
CA LYS A 37 -5.10 -1.69 7.42
C LYS A 37 -3.96 -1.82 6.43
N VAL A 38 -2.76 -2.08 6.92
CA VAL A 38 -1.61 -2.36 6.06
C VAL A 38 -1.29 -3.85 6.15
N LEU A 39 -1.13 -4.50 5.00
CA LEU A 39 -0.69 -5.89 4.89
C LEU A 39 0.63 -5.93 4.12
N LEU A 40 1.58 -6.72 4.59
CA LEU A 40 2.85 -6.98 3.89
C LEU A 40 2.76 -8.20 2.96
N GLU A 41 1.64 -8.94 3.04
CA GLU A 41 1.34 -10.11 2.23
C GLU A 41 0.18 -9.80 1.29
N ILE A 42 0.11 -10.55 0.18
CA ILE A 42 -0.97 -10.40 -0.81
C ILE A 42 -2.30 -10.75 -0.13
N PRO A 43 -3.29 -9.84 -0.11
CA PRO A 43 -4.60 -10.16 0.43
C PRO A 43 -5.35 -11.16 -0.46
N ASP A 44 -6.14 -12.05 0.12
CA ASP A 44 -7.00 -13.00 -0.63
C ASP A 44 -7.97 -12.31 -1.60
N ASN A 45 -8.34 -11.05 -1.31
CA ASN A 45 -9.19 -10.17 -2.11
C ASN A 45 -8.42 -9.37 -3.18
N ALA A 46 -7.18 -9.72 -3.52
CA ALA A 46 -6.42 -8.96 -4.51
C ALA A 46 -6.96 -9.17 -5.93
N ASP A 47 -7.54 -8.11 -6.51
CA ASP A 47 -7.88 -8.07 -7.94
C ASP A 47 -6.66 -8.23 -8.85
N LYS A 48 -6.91 -8.64 -10.11
CA LYS A 48 -5.86 -8.78 -11.14
C LYS A 48 -5.00 -7.53 -11.32
N ASN A 49 -5.58 -6.35 -11.18
CA ASN A 49 -4.84 -5.09 -11.29
C ASN A 49 -3.85 -4.92 -10.12
N ILE A 50 -4.27 -5.26 -8.90
CA ILE A 50 -3.42 -5.22 -7.70
C ILE A 50 -2.27 -6.22 -7.85
N LEU A 51 -2.58 -7.44 -8.32
CA LEU A 51 -1.58 -8.47 -8.58
C LEU A 51 -0.57 -8.00 -9.65
N SER A 52 -1.02 -7.37 -10.73
CA SER A 52 -0.14 -6.84 -11.77
C SER A 52 0.80 -5.76 -11.25
N SER A 53 0.29 -4.77 -10.49
CA SER A 53 1.10 -3.71 -9.91
C SER A 53 2.11 -4.26 -8.90
N SER A 54 1.69 -5.21 -8.06
CA SER A 54 2.60 -5.85 -7.10
C SER A 54 3.70 -6.66 -7.78
N ALA A 55 3.39 -7.39 -8.86
CA ALA A 55 4.35 -8.15 -9.63
C ALA A 55 5.40 -7.26 -10.31
N GLU A 56 5.01 -6.09 -10.81
CA GLU A 56 5.93 -5.11 -11.38
C GLU A 56 6.95 -4.63 -10.33
N LEU A 57 6.46 -4.23 -9.16
CA LEU A 57 7.31 -3.77 -8.04
C LEU A 57 8.25 -4.87 -7.53
N ILE A 58 7.76 -6.11 -7.41
CA ILE A 58 8.58 -7.27 -7.03
C ILE A 58 9.65 -7.54 -8.08
N GLY A 59 9.31 -7.42 -9.37
CA GLY A 59 10.26 -7.53 -10.48
C GLY A 59 11.41 -6.51 -10.38
N GLU A 60 11.13 -5.32 -9.87
CA GLU A 60 12.12 -4.27 -9.59
C GLU A 60 12.91 -4.46 -8.27
N ARG A 61 12.73 -5.60 -7.60
CA ARG A 61 13.31 -5.92 -6.29
C ARG A 61 12.88 -4.93 -5.20
N LYS A 62 11.64 -4.44 -5.26
CA LYS A 62 11.02 -3.65 -4.20
C LYS A 62 10.18 -4.59 -3.32
N ALA A 63 10.13 -4.30 -2.03
CA ALA A 63 9.13 -4.90 -1.15
C ALA A 63 7.78 -4.22 -1.39
N VAL A 64 6.69 -4.93 -1.13
CA VAL A 64 5.34 -4.48 -1.44
C VAL A 64 4.47 -4.56 -0.21
N ALA A 65 3.70 -3.52 0.04
CA ALA A 65 2.65 -3.47 1.04
C ALA A 65 1.31 -3.06 0.41
N TYR A 66 0.23 -3.49 1.03
CA TYR A 66 -1.14 -3.23 0.60
C TYR A 66 -1.85 -2.43 1.66
N ILE A 67 -2.50 -1.34 1.27
CA ILE A 67 -3.35 -0.54 2.15
C ILE A 67 -4.81 -0.88 1.85
N LEU A 68 -5.54 -1.25 2.88
CA LEU A 68 -6.92 -1.67 2.82
C LEU A 68 -7.81 -0.71 3.58
N LYS A 69 -9.02 -0.48 3.06
CA LYS A 69 -10.12 0.21 3.72
C LYS A 69 -11.36 -0.67 3.64
N ASP A 70 -12.01 -0.93 4.78
CA ASP A 70 -13.19 -1.80 4.86
C ASP A 70 -13.00 -3.18 4.17
N GLY A 71 -11.77 -3.72 4.24
CA GLY A 71 -11.42 -5.02 3.63
C GLY A 71 -11.10 -5.00 2.13
N ASN A 72 -11.19 -3.84 1.48
CA ASN A 72 -10.82 -3.66 0.07
C ASN A 72 -9.46 -2.99 -0.04
N VAL A 73 -8.61 -3.48 -0.95
CA VAL A 73 -7.33 -2.82 -1.24
C VAL A 73 -7.60 -1.53 -1.97
N ILE A 74 -7.11 -0.43 -1.39
CA ILE A 74 -7.22 0.91 -1.96
C ILE A 74 -5.90 1.41 -2.52
N ALA A 75 -4.78 0.86 -2.06
CA ALA A 75 -3.46 1.21 -2.57
C ALA A 75 -2.43 0.09 -2.41
N VAL A 76 -1.41 0.12 -3.26
CA VAL A 76 -0.21 -0.72 -3.21
C VAL A 76 0.99 0.19 -3.07
N VAL A 77 1.85 -0.10 -2.09
CA VAL A 77 3.06 0.67 -1.77
C VAL A 77 4.28 -0.18 -2.05
N GLY A 78 5.11 0.27 -2.98
CA GLY A 78 6.45 -0.26 -3.20
C GLY A 78 7.47 0.47 -2.34
N TYR A 79 8.27 -0.27 -1.57
CA TYR A 79 9.27 0.30 -0.67
C TYR A 79 10.58 -0.49 -0.70
N LYS A 80 11.65 0.13 -0.21
CA LYS A 80 12.91 -0.53 0.10
C LYS A 80 13.34 -0.22 1.52
N GLU A 81 13.96 -1.19 2.17
CA GLU A 81 14.56 -1.02 3.50
C GLU A 81 15.74 -0.05 3.46
#